data_AF-A0A7J4ED71-F1
#
_entry.id   AF-A0A7J4ED71-F1
#
_cell.length_a   1.000
_cell.length_b   1.000
_cell.length_c   1.000
_cell.angle_alpha   90.00
_cell.angle_beta   90.00
_cell.angle_gamma   90.00
#
_symmetry.space_group_name_H-M   'P 1'
#
loop_
_entity.id
_entity.type
_entity.pdbx_description
1 polymer ?
#
loop_
_entity_poly.entity_id
_entity_poly.type
_entity_poly.pdbx_seq_one_letter_code
_entity_poly.pdbx_strand_id
1 'polypeptide(L)'
;MTMRAEARTRYYCREEAARLGWNTQHPRKGGQFLEEQEVVDYFPELRGVLELKRPDFVVVQQNEPVIVIEAKNEFEKIQEALEDAEDYAERIRTIYPVRVIVGIAGTPDTAVQVRVLYRVASGWTPLTSHGYQLTQIPIPEEFTTALQNNDGTTDVRLPTEEEFYEAAIAISRMLRTAKIEEPVRPKVVGAVILALYQGDFSMTPDVVLDHINSNVRAAIRACDDVPIERRAFLTETLQLSTVDYCLVSSGRLSCNLSA
;
A
#
# COMPACT_ATOMS: atom_id res chain seq x y z
N MET A 1 -14.94 -1.28 19.11
CA MET A 1 -14.88 -1.26 17.62
C MET A 1 -13.46 -1.12 17.11
N THR A 2 -12.59 -0.36 17.78
CA THR A 2 -11.17 -0.11 17.43
C THR A 2 -10.29 -1.36 17.39
N MET A 3 -10.37 -2.23 18.42
CA MET A 3 -9.62 -3.50 18.46
C MET A 3 -9.92 -4.43 17.26
N ARG A 4 -11.13 -4.36 16.68
CA ARG A 4 -11.47 -5.11 15.47
C ARG A 4 -10.86 -4.49 14.20
N ALA A 5 -10.61 -3.18 14.18
CA ALA A 5 -10.03 -2.47 13.03
C ALA A 5 -8.51 -2.63 12.97
N GLU A 6 -7.85 -2.56 14.13
CA GLU A 6 -6.43 -2.84 14.28
C GLU A 6 -6.09 -4.28 13.87
N ALA A 7 -6.89 -5.26 14.33
CA ALA A 7 -6.79 -6.64 13.88
C ALA A 7 -6.95 -6.81 12.36
N ARG A 8 -7.79 -6.00 11.68
CA ARG A 8 -7.94 -6.03 10.22
C ARG A 8 -6.70 -5.50 9.50
N THR A 9 -6.06 -4.45 10.04
CA THR A 9 -4.83 -3.87 9.47
C THR A 9 -3.68 -4.85 9.56
N ARG A 10 -3.55 -5.53 10.72
CA ARG A 10 -2.58 -6.60 10.91
C ARG A 10 -2.83 -7.81 10.02
N TYR A 11 -4.10 -8.19 9.84
CA TYR A 11 -4.46 -9.23 8.88
C TYR A 11 -4.04 -8.85 7.46
N TYR A 12 -4.30 -7.61 7.04
CA TYR A 12 -3.82 -7.09 5.75
C TYR A 12 -2.30 -7.18 5.63
N CYS A 13 -1.55 -6.77 6.66
CA CYS A 13 -0.09 -6.88 6.65
C CYS A 13 0.38 -8.31 6.36
N ARG A 14 -0.22 -9.33 6.99
CA ARG A 14 0.15 -10.73 6.76
C ARG A 14 -0.20 -11.21 5.37
N GLU A 15 -1.40 -10.93 4.89
CA GLU A 15 -1.83 -11.35 3.55
C GLU A 15 -0.97 -10.70 2.47
N GLU A 16 -0.68 -9.40 2.64
CA GLU A 16 0.12 -8.63 1.69
C GLU A 16 1.58 -9.10 1.68
N ALA A 17 2.19 -9.31 2.86
CA ALA A 17 3.52 -9.88 2.94
C ALA A 17 3.61 -11.28 2.29
N ALA A 18 2.60 -12.14 2.52
CA ALA A 18 2.54 -13.46 1.89
C ALA A 18 2.41 -13.37 0.37
N ARG A 19 1.55 -12.47 -0.13
CA ARG A 19 1.40 -12.19 -1.57
C ARG A 19 2.72 -11.71 -2.20
N LEU A 20 3.49 -10.93 -1.44
CA LEU A 20 4.79 -10.38 -1.83
C LEU A 20 5.96 -11.37 -1.65
N GLY A 21 5.67 -12.64 -1.37
CA GLY A 21 6.65 -13.72 -1.35
C GLY A 21 7.33 -13.97 0.00
N TRP A 22 6.91 -13.27 1.07
CA TRP A 22 7.40 -13.58 2.41
C TRP A 22 6.69 -14.79 3.00
N ASN A 23 7.44 -15.68 3.66
CA ASN A 23 6.81 -16.75 4.44
C ASN A 23 6.33 -16.22 5.80
N THR A 24 5.07 -15.85 5.89
CA THR A 24 4.48 -15.23 7.10
C THR A 24 4.21 -16.20 8.25
N GLN A 25 4.71 -17.44 8.18
CA GLN A 25 4.69 -18.36 9.31
C GLN A 25 5.77 -18.00 10.34
N HIS A 26 5.63 -18.53 11.54
CA HIS A 26 6.63 -18.40 12.60
C HIS A 26 7.97 -19.05 12.18
N PRO A 27 9.16 -18.50 12.52
CA PRO A 27 10.46 -19.06 12.17
C PRO A 27 10.69 -20.51 12.60
N ARG A 28 10.16 -20.91 13.76
CA ARG A 28 10.15 -22.34 14.19
C ARG A 28 9.43 -23.30 13.23
N LYS A 29 8.59 -22.79 12.33
CA LYS A 29 7.90 -23.56 11.28
C LYS A 29 8.55 -23.38 9.90
N GLY A 30 9.72 -22.74 9.84
CA GLY A 30 10.42 -22.40 8.59
C GLY A 30 9.96 -21.09 7.94
N GLY A 31 9.15 -20.28 8.65
CA GLY A 31 8.76 -18.96 8.18
C GLY A 31 9.69 -17.83 8.64
N GLN A 32 9.19 -16.60 8.53
CA GLN A 32 9.98 -15.39 8.67
C GLN A 32 9.29 -14.32 9.53
N PHE A 33 8.11 -14.57 10.09
CA PHE A 33 7.35 -13.55 10.81
C PHE A 33 7.19 -13.89 12.29
N LEU A 34 7.47 -12.92 13.16
CA LEU A 34 7.17 -12.95 14.59
C LEU A 34 6.16 -11.85 14.90
N GLU A 35 5.15 -12.17 15.70
CA GLU A 35 4.11 -11.21 16.13
C GLU A 35 4.23 -10.85 17.60
N GLU A 36 4.16 -9.57 17.94
CA GLU A 36 4.03 -9.07 19.31
C GLU A 36 4.96 -9.78 20.32
N GLN A 37 4.39 -10.62 21.20
CA GLN A 37 5.07 -11.35 22.25
C GLN A 37 6.00 -12.44 21.71
N GLU A 38 5.74 -12.98 20.52
CA GLU A 38 6.61 -13.97 19.86
C GLU A 38 8.02 -13.39 19.62
N VAL A 39 8.14 -12.07 19.42
CA VAL A 39 9.42 -11.40 19.19
C VAL A 39 10.40 -11.66 20.34
N VAL A 40 9.96 -11.44 21.58
CA VAL A 40 10.81 -11.62 22.76
C VAL A 40 10.85 -13.06 23.28
N ASP A 41 9.92 -13.91 22.83
CA ASP A 41 9.96 -15.34 23.11
C ASP A 41 10.92 -16.08 22.17
N TYR A 42 11.11 -15.55 20.96
CA TYR A 42 12.09 -16.02 20.00
C TYR A 42 13.48 -15.42 20.25
N PHE A 43 13.56 -14.13 20.59
CA PHE A 43 14.78 -13.42 20.98
C PHE A 43 14.72 -12.94 22.45
N PRO A 44 14.95 -13.82 23.45
CA PRO A 44 14.91 -13.48 24.87
C PRO A 44 15.73 -12.26 25.29
N GLU A 45 16.86 -12.02 24.62
CA GLU A 45 17.74 -10.86 24.82
C GLU A 45 17.04 -9.53 24.52
N LEU A 46 16.01 -9.52 23.69
CA LEU A 46 15.24 -8.31 23.39
C LEU A 46 14.30 -7.89 24.53
N ARG A 47 14.03 -8.76 25.52
CA ARG A 47 13.16 -8.42 26.68
C ARG A 47 13.65 -7.19 27.45
N GLY A 48 14.96 -7.04 27.58
CA GLY A 48 15.56 -5.91 28.32
C GLY A 48 15.42 -4.58 27.59
N VAL A 49 15.55 -4.57 26.26
CA VAL A 49 15.54 -3.33 25.46
C VAL A 49 14.14 -2.92 25.00
N LEU A 50 13.24 -3.90 24.83
CA LEU A 50 11.84 -3.68 24.48
C LEU A 50 10.91 -3.55 25.71
N GLU A 51 11.38 -3.92 26.90
CA GLU A 51 10.64 -3.85 28.16
C GLU A 51 9.25 -4.50 28.06
N LEU A 52 8.17 -3.72 28.16
CA LEU A 52 6.78 -4.16 28.01
C LEU A 52 6.18 -3.86 26.63
N LYS A 53 6.89 -3.11 25.77
CA LYS A 53 6.40 -2.73 24.45
C LYS A 53 6.76 -3.79 23.40
N ARG A 54 5.92 -3.99 22.38
CA ARG A 54 6.19 -4.94 21.31
C ARG A 54 5.77 -4.34 19.97
N PRO A 55 6.59 -4.45 18.92
CA PRO A 55 6.13 -4.15 17.57
C PRO A 55 5.04 -5.15 17.16
N ASP A 56 4.18 -4.75 16.23
CA ASP A 56 3.18 -5.65 15.67
C ASP A 56 3.82 -6.85 14.98
N PHE A 57 4.83 -6.61 14.14
CA PHE A 57 5.59 -7.67 13.48
C PHE A 57 7.09 -7.38 13.41
N VAL A 58 7.86 -8.47 13.43
CA VAL A 58 9.27 -8.48 13.05
C VAL A 58 9.49 -9.55 11.99
N VAL A 59 10.10 -9.14 10.88
CA VAL A 59 10.57 -10.07 9.85
C VAL A 59 11.96 -10.56 10.21
N VAL A 60 12.16 -11.87 10.14
CA VAL A 60 13.39 -12.58 10.49
C VAL A 60 14.01 -13.17 9.24
N GLN A 61 15.29 -12.92 9.05
CA GLN A 61 16.09 -13.54 7.98
C GLN A 61 17.42 -13.98 8.57
N GLN A 62 17.85 -15.20 8.23
CA GLN A 62 19.09 -15.79 8.77
C GLN A 62 19.17 -15.76 10.31
N ASN A 63 18.02 -15.93 10.98
CA ASN A 63 17.91 -15.90 12.45
C ASN A 63 18.21 -14.52 13.07
N GLU A 64 18.08 -13.44 12.31
CA GLU A 64 18.19 -12.06 12.78
C GLU A 64 16.93 -11.26 12.41
N PRO A 65 16.47 -10.34 13.28
CA PRO A 65 15.41 -9.41 12.94
C PRO A 65 15.92 -8.39 11.92
N VAL A 66 15.23 -8.26 10.79
CA VAL A 66 15.67 -7.45 9.64
C VAL A 66 14.72 -6.32 9.28
N ILE A 67 13.41 -6.52 9.50
CA ILE A 67 12.37 -5.52 9.27
C ILE A 67 11.49 -5.44 10.52
N VAL A 68 11.17 -4.22 10.96
CA VAL A 68 10.16 -3.97 11.99
C VAL A 68 8.94 -3.34 11.31
N ILE A 69 7.76 -3.84 11.63
CA ILE A 69 6.50 -3.37 11.03
C ILE A 69 5.53 -2.98 12.13
N GLU A 70 4.91 -1.82 11.99
CA GLU A 70 3.83 -1.35 12.85
C GLU A 70 2.59 -1.00 12.02
N ALA A 71 1.41 -1.34 12.52
CA ALA A 71 0.13 -1.11 11.87
C ALA A 71 -0.79 -0.20 12.70
N LYS A 72 -1.45 0.75 12.04
CA LYS A 72 -2.47 1.63 12.64
C LYS A 72 -3.77 1.53 11.85
N ASN A 73 -4.90 1.57 12.55
CA ASN A 73 -6.22 1.36 11.95
C ASN A 73 -6.77 2.57 11.15
N GLU A 74 -6.16 3.74 11.28
CA GLU A 74 -6.60 4.98 10.64
C GLU A 74 -5.58 5.40 9.58
N PHE A 75 -6.05 5.80 8.41
CA PHE A 75 -5.22 6.13 7.25
C PHE A 75 -4.24 7.28 7.54
N GLU A 76 -4.68 8.24 8.34
CA GLU A 76 -3.95 9.44 8.74
C GLU A 76 -2.82 9.15 9.74
N LYS A 77 -2.82 7.98 10.39
CA LYS A 77 -1.84 7.57 11.41
C LYS A 77 -0.56 6.94 10.83
N ILE A 78 -0.29 7.13 9.53
CA ILE A 78 0.92 6.59 8.91
C ILE A 78 2.21 7.09 9.59
N GLN A 79 2.23 8.36 10.00
CA GLN A 79 3.38 8.94 10.69
C GLN A 79 3.57 8.34 12.09
N GLU A 80 2.48 8.14 12.83
CA GLU A 80 2.49 7.47 14.14
C GLU A 80 3.00 6.02 14.00
N ALA A 81 2.56 5.28 12.96
CA ALA A 81 3.06 3.94 12.67
C ALA A 81 4.58 3.92 12.42
N LEU A 82 5.10 4.89 11.66
CA LEU A 82 6.53 5.00 11.38
C LEU A 82 7.34 5.36 12.64
N GLU A 83 6.85 6.27 13.47
CA GLU A 83 7.50 6.67 14.72
C GLU A 83 7.59 5.51 15.72
N ASP A 84 6.51 4.73 15.85
CA ASP A 84 6.52 3.54 16.70
C ASP A 84 7.48 2.46 16.14
N ALA A 85 7.43 2.18 14.83
CA ALA A 85 8.34 1.24 14.19
C ALA A 85 9.82 1.68 14.33
N GLU A 86 10.09 2.98 14.28
CA GLU A 86 11.42 3.57 14.50
C GLU A 86 11.89 3.38 15.95
N ASP A 87 11.07 3.68 16.97
CA ASP A 87 11.41 3.43 18.40
C ASP A 87 11.78 1.95 18.62
N TYR A 88 10.98 1.04 18.07
CA TYR A 88 11.26 -0.39 18.14
C TYR A 88 12.55 -0.78 17.42
N ALA A 89 12.75 -0.29 16.20
CA ALA A 89 13.95 -0.59 15.43
C ALA A 89 15.21 -0.06 16.12
N GLU A 90 15.22 1.15 16.66
CA GLU A 90 16.38 1.68 17.39
C GLU A 90 16.74 0.86 18.63
N ARG A 91 15.73 0.38 19.37
CA ARG A 91 15.94 -0.50 20.53
C ARG A 91 16.54 -1.83 20.10
N ILE A 92 15.97 -2.48 19.09
CA ILE A 92 16.48 -3.75 18.57
C ILE A 92 17.89 -3.59 17.98
N ARG A 93 18.19 -2.42 17.38
CA ARG A 93 19.49 -2.07 16.78
C ARG A 93 20.67 -2.03 17.74
N THR A 94 20.41 -1.98 19.04
CA THR A 94 21.45 -2.14 20.04
C THR A 94 22.05 -3.56 20.04
N ILE A 95 21.36 -4.55 19.45
CA ILE A 95 21.76 -5.96 19.42
C ILE A 95 21.82 -6.49 17.98
N TYR A 96 20.87 -6.15 17.11
CA TYR A 96 20.76 -6.70 15.75
C TYR A 96 20.69 -5.61 14.67
N PRO A 97 21.21 -5.84 13.45
CA PRO A 97 21.29 -4.79 12.44
C PRO A 97 19.97 -4.56 11.67
N VAL A 98 18.87 -4.20 12.34
CA VAL A 98 17.63 -3.82 11.64
C VAL A 98 17.92 -2.62 10.71
N ARG A 99 17.56 -2.76 9.43
CA ARG A 99 17.80 -1.73 8.41
C ARG A 99 16.54 -1.16 7.78
N VAL A 100 15.39 -1.81 7.95
CA VAL A 100 14.13 -1.39 7.34
C VAL A 100 13.03 -1.32 8.38
N ILE A 101 12.22 -0.28 8.30
CA ILE A 101 10.96 -0.17 9.02
C ILE A 101 9.82 0.03 8.03
N VAL A 102 8.65 -0.50 8.38
CA VAL A 102 7.44 -0.36 7.59
C VAL A 102 6.31 0.14 8.48
N GLY A 103 5.70 1.25 8.08
CA GLY A 103 4.45 1.74 8.66
C GLY A 103 3.28 1.37 7.75
N ILE A 104 2.21 0.82 8.32
CA ILE A 104 0.97 0.49 7.62
C ILE A 104 -0.19 1.22 8.31
N ALA A 105 -1.03 1.92 7.55
CA ALA A 105 -2.11 2.72 8.09
C ALA A 105 -3.41 2.56 7.30
N GLY A 106 -4.54 2.42 8.01
CA GLY A 106 -5.88 2.30 7.43
C GLY A 106 -6.37 0.85 7.35
N THR A 107 -7.51 0.60 6.71
CA THR A 107 -8.10 -0.74 6.60
C THR A 107 -8.47 -1.08 5.16
N PRO A 108 -8.41 -2.36 4.74
CA PRO A 108 -8.74 -2.77 3.38
C PRO A 108 -10.14 -2.36 2.90
N ASP A 109 -11.08 -2.18 3.84
CA ASP A 109 -12.46 -1.79 3.54
C ASP A 109 -12.59 -0.33 3.07
N THR A 110 -11.58 0.50 3.35
CA THR A 110 -11.59 1.94 3.06
C THR A 110 -10.40 2.34 2.20
N ALA A 111 -9.22 2.36 2.79
CA ALA A 111 -7.96 2.69 2.15
C ALA A 111 -6.84 2.19 3.07
N VAL A 112 -5.74 1.75 2.45
CA VAL A 112 -4.50 1.42 3.16
C VAL A 112 -3.36 2.21 2.54
N GLN A 113 -2.47 2.70 3.39
CA GLN A 113 -1.24 3.34 3.00
C GLN A 113 -0.06 2.62 3.66
N VAL A 114 0.99 2.40 2.88
CA VAL A 114 2.26 1.82 3.35
C VAL A 114 3.38 2.81 3.09
N ARG A 115 4.31 2.92 4.03
CA ARG A 115 5.57 3.66 3.89
C ARG A 115 6.72 2.81 4.41
N VAL A 116 7.83 2.87 3.71
CA VAL A 116 9.04 2.08 4.02
C VAL A 116 10.20 3.03 4.20
N LEU A 117 10.87 2.97 5.34
CA LEU A 117 12.11 3.69 5.57
C LEU A 117 13.27 2.71 5.68
N TYR A 118 14.42 3.15 5.18
CA TYR A 118 15.70 2.45 5.27
C TYR A 118 16.67 3.25 6.13
N ARG A 119 17.44 2.56 6.96
CA ARG A 119 18.46 3.19 7.80
C ARG A 119 19.75 3.41 7.04
N VAL A 120 20.10 4.66 6.81
CA VAL A 120 21.43 5.08 6.34
C VAL A 120 22.25 5.70 7.49
N ALA A 121 23.49 6.10 7.22
CA ALA A 121 24.35 6.72 8.23
C ALA A 121 23.75 8.00 8.84
N SER A 122 22.99 8.78 8.06
CA SER A 122 22.35 10.02 8.50
C SER A 122 21.01 9.83 9.21
N GLY A 123 20.51 8.59 9.35
CA GLY A 123 19.21 8.29 9.95
C GLY A 123 18.29 7.50 9.03
N TRP A 124 17.00 7.51 9.34
CA TRP A 124 15.97 6.87 8.53
C TRP A 124 15.59 7.75 7.35
N THR A 125 15.63 7.18 6.15
CA THR A 125 15.24 7.85 4.90
C THR A 125 14.23 6.99 4.16
N PRO A 126 13.31 7.56 3.36
CA PRO A 126 12.43 6.75 2.53
C PRO A 126 13.23 5.78 1.67
N LEU A 127 12.79 4.51 1.64
CA LEU A 127 13.31 3.54 0.69
C LEU A 127 12.72 3.85 -0.69
N THR A 128 13.59 4.05 -1.68
CA THR A 128 13.17 4.50 -3.01
C THR A 128 13.63 3.57 -4.13
N SER A 129 12.90 3.57 -5.22
CA SER A 129 13.30 2.98 -6.50
C SER A 129 13.12 4.02 -7.59
N HIS A 130 14.20 4.32 -8.32
CA HIS A 130 14.25 5.38 -9.33
C HIS A 130 13.67 6.74 -8.85
N GLY A 131 13.92 7.10 -7.59
CA GLY A 131 13.46 8.36 -6.98
C GLY A 131 12.03 8.35 -6.44
N TYR A 132 11.29 7.24 -6.61
CA TYR A 132 9.94 7.07 -6.08
C TYR A 132 9.98 6.24 -4.80
N GLN A 133 9.24 6.67 -3.78
CA GLN A 133 9.14 5.93 -2.52
C GLN A 133 8.37 4.63 -2.70
N LEU A 134 8.78 3.58 -2.00
CA LEU A 134 8.01 2.35 -1.95
C LEU A 134 6.70 2.57 -1.18
N THR A 135 5.60 2.11 -1.79
CA THR A 135 4.24 2.17 -1.24
C THR A 135 3.69 0.77 -0.91
N GLN A 136 4.57 -0.22 -0.76
CA GLN A 136 4.29 -1.59 -0.36
C GLN A 136 5.45 -2.14 0.46
N ILE A 137 5.22 -3.25 1.17
CA ILE A 137 6.30 -4.00 1.84
C ILE A 137 7.31 -4.43 0.75
N PRO A 138 8.63 -4.22 0.90
CA PRO A 138 9.57 -4.66 -0.12
C PRO A 138 9.51 -6.19 -0.24
N ILE A 139 9.56 -6.72 -1.46
CA ILE A 139 9.72 -8.18 -1.66
C ILE A 139 11.12 -8.61 -1.19
N PRO A 140 11.38 -9.90 -0.92
CA PRO A 140 12.68 -10.38 -0.45
C PRO A 140 13.87 -9.94 -1.33
N GLU A 141 13.70 -9.90 -2.65
CA GLU A 141 14.72 -9.45 -3.60
C GLU A 141 14.98 -7.93 -3.52
N GLU A 142 13.92 -7.12 -3.41
CA GLU A 142 14.02 -5.66 -3.21
C GLU A 142 14.68 -5.34 -1.87
N PHE A 143 14.35 -6.09 -0.81
CA PHE A 143 15.01 -5.97 0.48
C PHE A 143 16.51 -6.30 0.39
N THR A 144 16.84 -7.40 -0.29
CA THR A 144 18.24 -7.82 -0.49
C THR A 144 19.03 -6.77 -1.26
N THR A 145 18.43 -6.18 -2.31
CA THR A 145 19.03 -5.10 -3.10
C THR A 145 19.25 -3.85 -2.23
N ALA A 146 18.27 -3.49 -1.39
CA ALA A 146 18.41 -2.37 -0.46
C ALA A 146 19.57 -2.55 0.54
N LEU A 147 19.78 -3.78 1.03
CA LEU A 147 20.94 -4.10 1.86
C LEU A 147 22.26 -3.96 1.12
N GLN A 148 22.32 -4.35 -0.16
CA GLN A 148 23.51 -4.25 -1.00
C GLN A 148 23.86 -2.79 -1.33
N ASN A 149 22.86 -1.98 -1.69
CA ASN A 149 23.05 -0.57 -2.04
C ASN A 149 23.42 0.26 -0.81
N ASN A 150 22.81 -0.05 0.36
CA ASN A 150 23.15 0.53 1.65
C ASN A 150 22.94 2.07 1.75
N ASP A 151 22.14 2.64 0.86
CA ASP A 151 21.95 4.09 0.70
C ASP A 151 20.47 4.52 0.65
N GLY A 152 19.54 3.61 0.95
CA GLY A 152 18.11 3.88 0.87
C GLY A 152 17.51 3.76 -0.53
N THR A 153 18.23 3.13 -1.46
CA THR A 153 17.71 2.76 -2.77
C THR A 153 17.51 1.26 -2.90
N THR A 154 16.57 0.87 -3.74
CA THR A 154 16.36 -0.50 -4.22
C THR A 154 15.88 -0.45 -5.67
N ASP A 155 15.77 -1.61 -6.32
CA ASP A 155 15.22 -1.75 -7.66
C ASP A 155 13.91 -2.55 -7.58
N VAL A 156 12.79 -1.85 -7.76
CA VAL A 156 11.47 -2.48 -7.80
C VAL A 156 11.38 -3.38 -9.02
N ARG A 157 11.04 -4.64 -8.79
CA ARG A 157 10.93 -5.64 -9.86
C ARG A 157 9.73 -5.30 -10.75
N LEU A 158 9.92 -5.43 -12.06
CA LEU A 158 8.79 -5.41 -13.00
C LEU A 158 7.91 -6.65 -12.80
N PRO A 159 6.58 -6.49 -12.76
CA PRO A 159 5.68 -7.63 -12.63
C PRO A 159 5.90 -8.62 -13.77
N THR A 160 5.76 -9.91 -13.47
CA THR A 160 5.76 -10.96 -14.50
C THR A 160 4.51 -10.86 -15.36
N GLU A 161 4.50 -11.53 -16.52
CA GLU A 161 3.27 -11.64 -17.32
C GLU A 161 2.11 -12.24 -16.52
N GLU A 162 2.39 -13.27 -15.70
CA GLU A 162 1.39 -13.91 -14.84
C GLU A 162 0.78 -12.92 -13.84
N GLU A 163 1.62 -12.16 -13.12
CA GLU A 163 1.17 -11.13 -12.17
C GLU A 163 0.38 -10.02 -12.87
N PHE A 164 0.78 -9.67 -14.09
CA PHE A 164 0.05 -8.70 -14.91
C PHE A 164 -1.35 -9.22 -15.29
N TYR A 165 -1.47 -10.48 -15.71
CA TYR A 165 -2.75 -11.10 -16.02
C TYR A 165 -3.64 -11.26 -14.79
N GLU A 166 -3.07 -11.65 -13.65
CA GLU A 166 -3.81 -11.75 -12.39
C GLU A 166 -4.38 -10.41 -11.96
N ALA A 167 -3.58 -9.33 -12.06
CA ALA A 167 -4.04 -7.97 -11.80
C ALA A 167 -5.19 -7.57 -12.74
N ALA A 168 -5.08 -7.86 -14.03
CA ALA A 168 -6.13 -7.60 -15.01
C ALA A 168 -7.43 -8.38 -14.71
N ILE A 169 -7.31 -9.65 -14.30
CA ILE A 169 -8.44 -10.49 -13.89
C ILE A 169 -9.08 -9.92 -12.61
N ALA A 170 -8.29 -9.49 -11.64
CA ALA A 170 -8.77 -8.90 -10.39
C ALA A 170 -9.55 -7.60 -10.67
N ILE A 171 -9.00 -6.69 -11.47
CA ILE A 171 -9.67 -5.45 -11.89
C ILE A 171 -10.99 -5.79 -12.61
N SER A 172 -10.97 -6.72 -13.56
CA SER A 172 -12.18 -7.14 -14.29
C SER A 172 -13.26 -7.70 -13.37
N ARG A 173 -12.87 -8.50 -12.36
CA ARG A 173 -13.79 -8.99 -11.32
C ARG A 173 -14.37 -7.84 -10.49
N MET A 174 -13.55 -6.88 -10.06
CA MET A 174 -14.00 -5.71 -9.30
C MET A 174 -15.02 -4.89 -10.09
N LEU A 175 -14.72 -4.56 -11.35
CA LEU A 175 -15.63 -3.80 -12.22
C LEU A 175 -16.96 -4.53 -12.44
N ARG A 176 -16.92 -5.85 -12.60
CA ARG A 176 -18.15 -6.68 -12.72
C ARG A 176 -18.96 -6.68 -11.43
N THR A 177 -18.32 -6.81 -10.27
CA THR A 177 -18.98 -6.74 -8.97
C THR A 177 -19.63 -5.37 -8.75
N ALA A 178 -18.97 -4.30 -9.20
CA ALA A 178 -19.49 -2.94 -9.22
C ALA A 178 -20.51 -2.68 -10.35
N LYS A 179 -20.99 -3.73 -11.05
CA LYS A 179 -21.99 -3.66 -12.12
C LYS A 179 -21.64 -2.69 -13.25
N ILE A 180 -20.35 -2.50 -13.52
CA ILE A 180 -19.89 -1.68 -14.64
C ILE A 180 -20.02 -2.52 -15.92
N GLU A 181 -20.81 -2.01 -16.86
CA GLU A 181 -21.07 -2.60 -18.16
C GLU A 181 -19.76 -2.75 -18.95
N GLU A 182 -19.61 -3.88 -19.64
CA GLU A 182 -18.38 -4.24 -20.37
C GLU A 182 -17.89 -3.15 -21.34
N PRO A 183 -18.75 -2.46 -22.12
CA PRO A 183 -18.31 -1.39 -23.03
C PRO A 183 -17.71 -0.16 -22.31
N VAL A 184 -18.06 0.06 -21.03
CA VAL A 184 -17.65 1.25 -20.25
C VAL A 184 -16.39 0.98 -19.42
N ARG A 185 -16.04 -0.29 -19.17
CA ARG A 185 -14.87 -0.67 -18.37
C ARG A 185 -13.55 -0.03 -18.84
N PRO A 186 -13.21 -0.01 -20.14
CA PRO A 186 -11.97 0.63 -20.60
C PRO A 186 -11.92 2.13 -20.26
N LYS A 187 -13.06 2.83 -20.36
CA LYS A 187 -13.19 4.25 -19.98
C LYS A 187 -12.90 4.44 -18.49
N VAL A 188 -13.53 3.64 -17.63
CA VAL A 188 -13.33 3.72 -16.17
C VAL A 188 -11.88 3.47 -15.79
N VAL A 189 -11.28 2.39 -16.30
CA VAL A 189 -9.88 2.05 -16.01
C VAL A 189 -8.95 3.15 -16.51
N GLY A 190 -9.14 3.62 -17.75
CA GLY A 190 -8.34 4.70 -18.33
C GLY A 190 -8.43 6.01 -17.54
N ALA A 191 -9.63 6.40 -17.11
CA ALA A 191 -9.85 7.60 -16.32
C ALA A 191 -9.17 7.52 -14.94
N VAL A 192 -9.29 6.38 -14.24
CA VAL A 192 -8.66 6.17 -12.93
C VAL A 192 -7.14 6.15 -13.03
N ILE A 193 -6.56 5.42 -13.99
CA ILE A 193 -5.10 5.38 -14.20
C ILE A 193 -4.57 6.78 -14.50
N LEU A 194 -5.24 7.51 -15.39
CA LEU A 194 -4.80 8.85 -15.77
C LEU A 194 -4.96 9.87 -14.63
N ALA A 195 -6.01 9.73 -13.82
CA ALA A 195 -6.17 10.54 -12.61
C ALA A 195 -5.04 10.29 -11.60
N LEU A 196 -4.72 9.02 -11.31
CA LEU A 196 -3.63 8.63 -10.42
C LEU A 196 -2.27 9.11 -10.92
N TYR A 197 -2.04 9.05 -12.23
CA TYR A 197 -0.81 9.56 -12.84
C TYR A 197 -0.61 11.06 -12.59
N GLN A 198 -1.71 11.84 -12.63
CA GLN A 198 -1.66 13.28 -12.38
C GLN A 198 -1.51 13.64 -10.90
N GLY A 199 -2.05 12.81 -10.00
CA GLY A 199 -1.92 12.98 -8.56
C GLY A 199 -3.00 12.26 -7.78
N ASP A 200 -2.90 12.35 -6.45
CA ASP A 200 -3.85 11.73 -5.53
C ASP A 200 -5.25 12.35 -5.65
N PHE A 201 -6.26 11.59 -5.25
CA PHE A 201 -7.64 12.06 -5.11
C PHE A 201 -8.29 11.49 -3.86
N SER A 202 -9.34 12.17 -3.39
CA SER A 202 -10.07 11.74 -2.20
C SER A 202 -10.99 10.56 -2.55
N MET A 203 -11.05 9.58 -1.65
CA MET A 203 -12.00 8.47 -1.74
C MET A 203 -13.36 8.80 -1.09
N THR A 204 -13.58 10.05 -0.62
CA THR A 204 -14.87 10.45 -0.05
C THR A 204 -15.96 10.42 -1.14
N PRO A 205 -17.10 9.73 -0.91
CA PRO A 205 -18.07 9.41 -1.96
C PRO A 205 -18.67 10.61 -2.73
N ASP A 206 -18.69 11.79 -2.11
CA ASP A 206 -19.27 13.03 -2.64
C ASP A 206 -18.32 13.81 -3.54
N VAL A 207 -17.00 13.63 -3.40
CA VAL A 207 -15.99 14.37 -4.16
C VAL A 207 -15.09 13.51 -5.05
N VAL A 208 -15.11 12.19 -4.88
CA VAL A 208 -14.21 11.26 -5.59
C VAL A 208 -14.29 11.41 -7.11
N LEU A 209 -15.50 11.50 -7.69
CA LEU A 209 -15.68 11.66 -9.13
C LEU A 209 -15.15 12.99 -9.64
N ASP A 210 -15.42 14.06 -8.91
CA ASP A 210 -15.00 15.41 -9.30
C ASP A 210 -13.47 15.53 -9.25
N HIS A 211 -12.83 14.92 -8.25
CA HIS A 211 -11.38 14.86 -8.16
C HIS A 211 -10.79 14.03 -9.30
N ILE A 212 -11.32 12.83 -9.59
CA ILE A 212 -10.86 12.00 -10.72
C ILE A 212 -10.97 12.79 -12.03
N ASN A 213 -12.14 13.39 -12.30
CA ASN A 213 -12.38 14.15 -13.50
C ASN A 213 -11.49 15.40 -13.59
N SER A 214 -11.19 16.05 -12.46
CA SER A 214 -10.26 17.18 -12.39
C SER A 214 -8.84 16.75 -12.74
N ASN A 215 -8.37 15.64 -12.17
CA ASN A 215 -7.04 15.10 -12.43
C ASN A 215 -6.91 14.63 -13.89
N VAL A 216 -7.91 13.94 -14.45
CA VAL A 216 -7.95 13.58 -15.88
C VAL A 216 -7.80 14.81 -16.78
N ARG A 217 -8.57 15.88 -16.51
CA ARG A 217 -8.46 17.13 -17.28
C ARG A 217 -7.09 17.77 -17.17
N ALA A 218 -6.50 17.79 -15.97
CA ALA A 218 -5.17 18.33 -15.76
C ALA A 218 -4.10 17.51 -16.51
N ALA A 219 -4.18 16.18 -16.45
CA ALA A 219 -3.28 15.27 -17.16
C ALA A 219 -3.30 15.51 -18.67
N ILE A 220 -4.50 15.54 -19.27
CA ILE A 220 -4.67 15.76 -20.71
C ILE A 220 -4.16 17.14 -21.13
N ARG A 221 -4.35 18.16 -20.27
CA ARG A 221 -3.84 19.51 -20.55
C ARG A 221 -2.32 19.58 -20.53
N ALA A 222 -1.68 18.82 -19.64
CA ALA A 222 -0.22 18.75 -19.52
C ALA A 222 0.46 17.97 -20.66
N CYS A 223 -0.29 17.18 -21.45
CA CYS A 223 0.27 16.46 -22.60
C CYS A 223 0.51 17.40 -23.80
N ASP A 224 1.70 18.01 -23.87
CA ASP A 224 2.06 18.93 -24.94
C ASP A 224 2.05 18.30 -26.35
N ASP A 225 2.35 17.01 -26.44
CA ASP A 225 2.43 16.26 -27.71
C ASP A 225 1.06 15.87 -28.30
N VAL A 226 -0.05 16.14 -27.58
CA VAL A 226 -1.40 15.82 -28.05
C VAL A 226 -2.04 17.07 -28.68
N PRO A 227 -2.51 17.02 -29.93
CA PRO A 227 -3.25 18.13 -30.56
C PRO A 227 -4.47 18.57 -29.74
N ILE A 228 -4.76 19.87 -29.71
CA ILE A 228 -5.85 20.46 -28.91
C ILE A 228 -7.21 19.78 -29.18
N GLU A 229 -7.52 19.50 -30.44
CA GLU A 229 -8.76 18.82 -30.82
C GLU A 229 -8.87 17.41 -30.22
N ARG A 230 -7.75 16.68 -30.16
CA ARG A 230 -7.68 15.37 -29.50
C ARG A 230 -7.77 15.50 -27.97
N ARG A 231 -7.25 16.57 -27.38
CA ARG A 231 -7.40 16.83 -25.93
C ARG A 231 -8.86 17.02 -25.54
N ALA A 232 -9.64 17.75 -26.34
CA ALA A 232 -11.07 17.93 -26.11
C ALA A 232 -11.82 16.59 -26.17
N PHE A 233 -11.58 15.81 -27.23
CA PHE A 233 -12.16 14.47 -27.39
C PHE A 233 -11.82 13.52 -26.23
N LEU A 234 -10.55 13.49 -25.79
CA LEU A 234 -10.11 12.67 -24.66
C LEU A 234 -10.77 13.10 -23.35
N THR A 235 -10.92 14.42 -23.14
CA THR A 235 -11.57 14.96 -21.94
C THR A 235 -13.02 14.52 -21.84
N GLU A 236 -13.75 14.60 -22.95
CA GLU A 236 -15.15 14.15 -23.01
C GLU A 236 -15.25 12.62 -22.87
N THR A 237 -14.38 11.88 -23.56
CA THR A 237 -14.40 10.41 -23.56
C THR A 237 -14.10 9.84 -22.18
N LEU A 238 -13.18 10.44 -21.42
CA LEU A 238 -12.74 9.94 -20.11
C LEU A 238 -13.50 10.56 -18.92
N GLN A 239 -14.42 11.50 -19.16
CA GLN A 239 -15.22 12.08 -18.10
C GLN A 239 -16.17 11.04 -17.50
N LEU A 240 -16.00 10.75 -16.21
CA LEU A 240 -16.89 9.86 -15.47
C LEU A 240 -18.12 10.62 -14.98
N SER A 241 -19.31 10.03 -15.19
CA SER A 241 -20.58 10.59 -14.73
C SER A 241 -21.16 9.83 -13.53
N THR A 242 -22.16 10.40 -12.86
CA THR A 242 -22.93 9.67 -11.85
C THR A 242 -23.69 8.47 -12.42
N VAL A 243 -23.99 8.42 -13.73
CA VAL A 243 -24.56 7.21 -14.36
C VAL A 243 -23.52 6.10 -14.46
N ASP A 244 -22.25 6.47 -14.71
CA ASP A 244 -21.11 5.56 -14.65
C ASP A 244 -20.78 5.13 -13.19
N TYR A 245 -21.18 5.93 -12.19
CA TYR A 245 -20.92 5.73 -10.76
C TYR A 245 -22.08 5.14 -9.94
N CYS A 246 -23.35 5.36 -10.31
CA CYS A 246 -24.53 4.84 -9.60
C CYS A 246 -24.70 3.33 -9.76
N LEU A 247 -23.98 2.72 -10.71
CA LEU A 247 -23.78 1.28 -10.77
C LEU A 247 -22.86 0.77 -9.63
N VAL A 248 -21.99 1.64 -9.11
CA VAL A 248 -20.97 1.34 -8.08
C VAL A 248 -21.50 1.50 -6.64
N SER A 249 -22.51 2.35 -6.37
CA SER A 249 -23.00 2.61 -5.01
C SER A 249 -24.36 1.98 -4.65
N SER A 250 -24.97 1.20 -5.55
CA SER A 250 -26.28 0.55 -5.32
C SER A 250 -26.16 -0.73 -4.46
N GLY A 251 -25.66 -0.54 -3.24
CA GLY A 251 -25.69 -1.48 -2.12
C GLY A 251 -26.48 -0.96 -0.91
N ARG A 252 -27.30 0.09 -1.08
CA ARG A 252 -28.46 0.45 -0.25
C ARG A 252 -29.09 1.74 -0.81
N LEU A 253 -30.42 1.77 -0.78
CA LEU A 253 -31.35 2.87 -1.13
C LEU A 253 -31.91 2.84 -2.55
N SER A 254 -33.16 2.42 -2.59
CA SER A 254 -34.15 2.66 -3.63
C SER A 254 -34.20 4.13 -4.03
N CYS A 255 -33.80 4.44 -5.26
CA CYS A 255 -34.20 5.67 -5.94
C CYS A 255 -35.66 5.54 -6.35
N ASN A 256 -36.55 6.22 -5.61
CA ASN A 256 -37.84 6.61 -6.15
C ASN A 256 -37.59 7.84 -7.03
N LEU A 257 -37.69 7.64 -8.34
CA LEU A 257 -37.87 8.71 -9.32
C LEU A 257 -39.32 9.17 -9.26
N SER A 258 -39.55 10.45 -9.01
CA SER A 258 -40.74 11.16 -9.44
C SER A 258 -40.36 12.60 -9.79
N ALA A 259 -40.98 13.08 -10.87
CA ALA A 259 -40.80 14.36 -11.56
C ALA A 259 -40.78 15.60 -10.66
#